data_AF-A0A4U6VDI7-F1
#
_entry.id   AF-A0A4U6VDI7-F1
#
_cell.length_a   1.000
_cell.length_b   1.000
_cell.length_c   1.000
_cell.angle_alpha   90.00
_cell.angle_beta   90.00
_cell.angle_gamma   90.00
#
_symmetry.space_group_name_H-M   'P 1'
#
loop_
_entity.id
_entity.type
_entity.pdbx_description
1 polymer ?
#
loop_
_entity_poly.entity_id
_entity_poly.type
_entity_poly.pdbx_seq_one_letter_code
_entity_poly.pdbx_strand_id
1 'polypeptide(L)'
;MLRARHRPSSCRDRTREFRDACGATGGSLLGHVPAASSEFRRRAAGVGYGIGEASRKIALFTQLAKNASVFEDPTVDVQNLTAAISKEITALKAAVADLKTLFNSQNKGGNIS
;
A
#
# COMPACT_ATOMS: atom_id res chain seq x y z
N MET A 1 -27.34 -27.11 32.61
CA MET A 1 -26.42 -27.25 31.47
C MET A 1 -27.10 -26.71 30.21
N LEU A 2 -26.62 -25.62 29.59
CA LEU A 2 -26.74 -25.42 28.13
C LEU A 2 -25.84 -24.29 27.59
N ARG A 3 -24.77 -24.74 26.92
CA ARG A 3 -23.86 -24.17 25.90
C ARG A 3 -23.84 -22.65 25.62
N ALA A 4 -22.70 -22.04 25.94
CA ALA A 4 -22.21 -20.78 25.39
C ALA A 4 -21.99 -20.89 23.86
N ARG A 5 -22.60 -19.99 23.08
CA ARG A 5 -22.32 -19.84 21.64
C ARG A 5 -21.11 -18.93 21.44
N HIS A 6 -19.95 -19.54 21.23
CA HIS A 6 -18.74 -18.83 20.79
C HIS A 6 -18.92 -18.42 19.32
N ARG A 7 -18.97 -17.11 19.04
CA ARG A 7 -18.92 -16.56 17.68
C ARG A 7 -17.46 -16.58 17.23
N PRO A 8 -17.08 -17.29 16.15
CA PRO A 8 -15.71 -17.22 15.67
C PRO A 8 -15.51 -15.87 14.97
N SER A 9 -14.77 -14.97 15.59
CA SER A 9 -14.16 -13.83 14.93
C SER A 9 -13.06 -14.33 14.00
N SER A 10 -13.46 -14.85 12.84
CA SER A 10 -12.54 -15.11 11.73
C SER A 10 -12.00 -13.75 11.28
N CYS A 11 -10.74 -13.48 11.63
CA CYS A 11 -9.97 -12.39 11.03
C CYS A 11 -10.00 -12.61 9.52
N ARG A 12 -10.92 -11.93 8.83
CA ARG A 12 -11.04 -12.03 7.37
C ARG A 12 -9.69 -11.66 6.76
N ASP A 13 -9.02 -12.63 6.14
CA ASP A 13 -7.83 -12.41 5.32
C ASP A 13 -8.26 -11.65 4.05
N ARG A 14 -8.24 -10.31 4.14
CA ARG A 14 -8.59 -9.40 3.03
C ARG A 14 -7.50 -9.34 1.95
N THR A 15 -6.43 -10.10 2.10
CA THR A 15 -5.34 -10.25 1.13
C THR A 15 -5.87 -10.73 -0.23
N ARG A 16 -6.92 -11.56 -0.23
CA ARG A 16 -7.56 -12.06 -1.45
C ARG A 16 -8.31 -10.97 -2.21
N GLU A 17 -9.16 -10.21 -1.53
CA GLU A 17 -9.93 -9.09 -2.12
C GLU A 17 -8.99 -8.02 -2.69
N PHE A 18 -7.88 -7.73 -2.00
CA PHE A 18 -6.87 -6.79 -2.48
C PHE A 18 -6.18 -7.29 -3.76
N ARG A 19 -5.88 -8.59 -3.83
CA ARG A 19 -5.28 -9.22 -5.02
C ARG A 19 -6.24 -9.18 -6.21
N ASP A 20 -7.53 -9.44 -6.00
CA ASP A 20 -8.53 -9.38 -7.07
C ASP A 20 -8.74 -7.92 -7.55
N ALA A 21 -8.75 -6.96 -6.63
CA ALA A 21 -8.83 -5.53 -6.96
C ALA A 21 -7.60 -5.03 -7.74
N CYS A 22 -6.40 -5.52 -7.41
CA CYS A 22 -5.17 -5.19 -8.13
C CYS A 22 -4.97 -5.99 -9.43
N GLY A 23 -5.51 -7.20 -9.54
CA GLY A 23 -5.36 -8.08 -10.72
C GLY A 23 -6.24 -7.68 -11.92
N ALA A 24 -7.26 -6.82 -11.70
CA ALA A 24 -8.25 -6.47 -12.72
C ALA A 24 -7.77 -5.45 -13.78
N THR A 25 -6.47 -5.12 -13.88
CA THR A 25 -5.95 -4.21 -14.91
C THR A 25 -5.35 -4.90 -16.14
N GLY A 26 -5.59 -6.20 -16.33
CA GLY A 26 -4.99 -6.99 -17.42
C GLY A 26 -5.95 -7.68 -18.39
N GLY A 27 -7.23 -7.31 -18.47
CA GLY A 27 -8.22 -8.00 -19.30
C GLY A 27 -9.23 -7.06 -19.94
N SER A 28 -8.82 -6.43 -21.04
CA SER A 28 -9.74 -5.76 -21.98
C SER A 28 -10.49 -6.85 -22.74
N LEU A 29 -11.78 -7.07 -22.46
CA LEU A 29 -12.78 -7.45 -23.46
C LEU A 29 -14.17 -7.07 -22.93
N LEU A 30 -14.86 -6.23 -23.71
CA LEU A 30 -16.26 -5.82 -23.61
C LEU A 30 -16.59 -4.68 -22.63
N GLY A 31 -16.56 -3.46 -23.17
CA GLY A 31 -17.67 -2.54 -22.96
C GLY A 31 -17.76 -1.83 -21.60
N HIS A 32 -16.66 -1.26 -21.11
CA HIS A 32 -16.75 -0.07 -20.28
C HIS A 32 -15.58 0.82 -20.65
N VAL A 33 -15.84 1.98 -21.24
CA VAL A 33 -14.83 3.04 -21.36
C VAL A 33 -14.23 3.17 -19.96
N PRO A 34 -12.92 2.94 -19.74
CA PRO A 34 -12.35 3.20 -18.43
C PRO A 34 -12.50 4.70 -18.26
N ALA A 35 -13.54 5.13 -17.55
CA ALA A 35 -13.84 6.52 -17.29
C ALA A 35 -12.52 7.17 -16.92
N ALA A 36 -12.03 8.04 -17.82
CA ALA A 36 -10.66 8.51 -17.91
C ALA A 36 -10.12 8.59 -16.49
N SER A 37 -9.21 7.67 -16.12
CA SER A 37 -8.87 7.45 -14.72
C SER A 37 -8.50 8.79 -14.10
N SER A 38 -9.39 9.33 -13.24
CA SER A 38 -9.21 10.65 -12.66
C SER A 38 -7.80 10.75 -12.10
N GLU A 39 -7.19 11.93 -12.17
CA GLU A 39 -5.85 12.15 -11.61
C GLU A 39 -5.76 11.61 -10.17
N PHE A 40 -6.87 11.73 -9.42
CA PHE A 40 -7.03 11.10 -8.11
C PHE A 40 -6.78 9.59 -8.13
N ARG A 41 -7.43 8.84 -9.03
CA ARG A 41 -7.28 7.37 -9.14
C ARG A 41 -5.85 6.99 -9.52
N ARG A 42 -5.21 7.75 -10.42
CA ARG A 42 -3.81 7.51 -10.80
C ARG A 42 -2.87 7.74 -9.62
N ARG A 43 -3.02 8.85 -8.90
CA ARG A 43 -2.21 9.20 -7.73
C ARG A 43 -2.43 8.20 -6.58
N ALA A 44 -3.68 7.81 -6.34
CA ALA A 44 -4.03 6.80 -5.33
C ALA A 44 -3.44 5.41 -5.65
N ALA A 45 -3.42 5.00 -6.92
CA ALA A 45 -2.75 3.77 -7.33
C ALA A 45 -1.24 3.82 -7.05
N GLY A 46 -0.59 4.97 -7.29
CA GLY A 46 0.82 5.20 -6.95
C GLY A 46 1.11 5.09 -5.45
N VAL A 47 0.21 5.61 -4.60
CA VAL A 47 0.28 5.45 -3.13
C VAL A 47 0.19 3.97 -2.74
N GLY A 48 -0.78 3.23 -3.32
CA GLY A 48 -0.93 1.79 -3.08
C GLY A 48 0.31 0.98 -3.47
N TYR A 49 0.90 1.28 -4.63
CA TYR A 49 2.15 0.66 -5.09
C TYR A 49 3.32 0.97 -4.12
N GLY A 50 3.47 2.23 -3.71
CA GLY A 50 4.51 2.64 -2.77
C GLY A 50 4.41 1.94 -1.40
N ILE A 51 3.19 1.70 -0.91
CA ILE A 51 2.96 0.91 0.31
C ILE A 51 3.45 -0.53 0.15
N GLY A 52 3.16 -1.16 -1.00
CA GLY A 52 3.60 -2.53 -1.30
C GLY A 52 5.12 -2.65 -1.31
N GLU A 53 5.80 -1.72 -1.98
CA GLU A 53 7.27 -1.70 -2.03
C GLU A 53 7.91 -1.49 -0.65
N ALA A 54 7.42 -0.51 0.13
CA ALA A 54 7.90 -0.28 1.49
C ALA A 54 7.71 -1.52 2.38
N SER A 55 6.55 -2.16 2.27
CA SER A 55 6.23 -3.39 3.03
C SER A 55 7.18 -4.53 2.68
N ARG A 56 7.50 -4.71 1.39
CA ARG A 56 8.47 -5.72 0.93
C ARG A 56 9.86 -5.45 1.48
N LYS A 57 10.32 -4.20 1.47
CA LYS A 57 11.63 -3.83 2.02
C LYS A 57 11.71 -4.02 3.53
N ILE A 58 10.64 -3.70 4.27
CA ILE A 58 10.56 -3.98 5.71
C ILE A 58 10.63 -5.49 5.99
N ALA A 59 9.98 -6.32 5.16
CA ALA A 59 10.07 -7.76 5.29
C ALA A 59 11.50 -8.28 5.07
N LEU A 60 12.20 -7.78 4.03
CA LEU A 60 13.60 -8.10 3.77
C LEU A 60 14.52 -7.64 4.91
N PHE A 61 14.35 -6.41 5.39
CA PHE A 61 15.08 -5.88 6.55
C PHE A 61 14.90 -6.77 7.79
N THR A 62 13.68 -7.22 8.05
CA THR A 62 13.37 -8.11 9.17
C THR A 62 14.05 -9.47 9.01
N GLN A 63 14.16 -9.99 7.79
CA GLN A 63 14.88 -11.24 7.52
C GLN A 63 16.39 -11.08 7.72
N LEU A 64 16.99 -9.98 7.24
CA LEU A 64 18.41 -9.71 7.46
C LEU A 64 18.73 -9.54 8.94
N ALA A 65 17.90 -8.82 9.69
CA ALA A 65 18.10 -8.67 11.14
C ALA A 65 18.05 -10.01 11.89
N LYS A 66 17.29 -10.99 11.38
CA LYS A 66 17.21 -12.35 11.96
C LYS A 66 18.35 -13.26 11.56
N ASN A 67 18.83 -13.11 10.32
CA ASN A 67 19.90 -13.93 9.75
C ASN A 67 21.29 -13.29 9.90
N ALA A 68 21.37 -12.11 10.51
CA ALA A 68 22.60 -11.42 10.87
C ALA A 68 23.49 -12.38 11.68
N SER A 69 24.40 -13.02 10.97
CA SER A 69 25.33 -14.01 11.50
C SER A 69 26.46 -13.28 12.20
N VAL A 70 26.96 -13.84 13.32
CA VAL A 70 28.04 -13.27 14.15
C VAL A 70 29.32 -12.91 13.37
N PHE A 71 29.52 -13.49 12.18
CA PHE A 71 30.77 -13.41 11.42
C PHE A 71 30.74 -12.45 10.22
N GLU A 72 29.56 -12.13 9.70
CA GLU A 72 29.40 -11.12 8.65
C GLU A 72 28.78 -9.90 9.31
N ASP A 73 29.51 -8.79 9.36
CA ASP A 73 28.97 -7.53 9.86
C ASP A 73 27.90 -7.01 8.87
N PRO A 74 26.59 -7.15 9.17
CA PRO A 74 25.54 -6.79 8.23
C PRO A 74 25.23 -5.28 8.30
N THR A 75 26.03 -4.48 9.01
CA THR A 75 25.74 -3.08 9.32
C THR A 75 25.55 -2.25 8.05
N VAL A 76 26.33 -2.49 6.99
CA VAL A 76 26.21 -1.76 5.72
C VAL A 76 24.88 -2.07 5.04
N ASP A 77 24.49 -3.34 4.92
CA ASP A 77 23.22 -3.75 4.33
C ASP A 77 22.02 -3.25 5.15
N VAL A 78 22.11 -3.33 6.48
CA VAL A 78 21.11 -2.79 7.42
C VAL A 78 20.94 -1.29 7.23
N GLN A 79 22.04 -0.53 7.14
CA GLN A 79 22.00 0.92 6.92
C GLN A 79 21.43 1.26 5.55
N ASN A 80 21.85 0.56 4.49
CA ASN A 80 21.36 0.77 3.12
C ASN A 80 19.85 0.51 3.00
N LEU A 81 19.37 -0.62 3.55
CA LEU A 81 17.93 -0.92 3.59
C LEU A 81 17.16 0.09 4.43
N THR A 82 17.69 0.52 5.57
CA THR A 82 17.06 1.54 6.42
C THR A 82 16.94 2.87 5.69
N ALA A 83 17.98 3.30 4.98
CA ALA A 83 17.97 4.52 4.19
C ALA A 83 16.96 4.43 3.04
N ALA A 84 16.91 3.28 2.35
CA ALA A 84 15.94 3.02 1.29
C ALA A 84 14.49 3.05 1.80
N ILE A 85 14.19 2.40 2.93
CA ILE A 85 12.86 2.40 3.58
C ILE A 85 12.47 3.82 4.01
N SER A 86 13.41 4.56 4.62
CA SER A 86 13.17 5.94 5.05
C SER A 86 12.82 6.86 3.88
N LYS A 87 13.51 6.70 2.74
CA LYS A 87 13.22 7.42 1.50
C LYS A 87 11.84 7.07 0.95
N GLU A 88 11.47 5.79 0.92
CA GLU A 88 10.14 5.37 0.43
C GLU A 88 9.00 5.88 1.30
N ILE A 89 9.14 5.81 2.63
CA ILE A 89 8.14 6.35 3.55
C ILE A 89 8.00 7.86 3.36
N THR A 90 9.12 8.56 3.12
CA THR A 90 9.09 10.01 2.83
C THR A 90 8.38 10.32 1.52
N ALA A 91 8.67 9.55 0.45
CA ALA A 91 7.96 9.67 -0.82
C ALA A 91 6.47 9.36 -0.69
N LEU A 92 6.11 8.36 0.11
CA LEU A 92 4.73 7.99 0.39
C LEU A 92 3.99 9.10 1.13
N LYS A 93 4.61 9.71 2.15
CA LYS A 93 4.05 10.88 2.87
C LYS A 93 3.76 12.03 1.91
N ALA A 94 4.68 12.32 0.97
CA ALA A 94 4.48 13.36 -0.03
C ALA A 94 3.33 13.02 -0.98
N ALA A 95 3.27 11.78 -1.49
CA ALA A 95 2.20 11.32 -2.38
C ALA A 95 0.81 11.38 -1.72
N VAL A 96 0.72 11.03 -0.44
CA VAL A 96 -0.54 11.13 0.34
C VAL A 96 -0.95 12.59 0.55
N ALA A 97 0.00 13.50 0.83
CA ALA A 97 -0.27 14.92 0.98
C ALA A 97 -0.77 15.57 -0.34
N ASP A 98 -0.17 15.19 -1.46
CA ASP A 98 -0.59 15.59 -2.80
C ASP A 98 -2.01 15.09 -3.12
N LEU A 99 -2.29 13.81 -2.86
CA LEU A 99 -3.61 13.21 -3.05
C LEU A 99 -4.70 13.94 -2.22
N LYS A 100 -4.37 14.31 -0.97
CA LYS A 100 -5.26 15.10 -0.11
C LYS A 100 -5.53 16.48 -0.69
N THR A 101 -4.50 17.16 -1.19
CA THR A 101 -4.64 18.47 -1.83
C THR A 101 -5.55 18.40 -3.06
N LEU A 102 -5.37 17.39 -3.92
CA LEU A 102 -6.21 17.18 -5.09
C LEU A 102 -7.68 16.96 -4.71
N PHE A 103 -7.94 16.12 -3.70
CA PHE A 103 -9.30 15.88 -3.21
C PHE A 103 -9.95 17.16 -2.64
N ASN A 104 -9.22 17.91 -1.83
CA ASN A 104 -9.72 19.15 -1.24
C ASN A 104 -10.00 20.23 -2.30
N SER A 105 -9.18 20.32 -3.35
CA SER A 105 -9.38 21.26 -4.45
C SER A 105 -10.61 20.91 -5.31
N GLN A 106 -10.83 19.62 -5.60
CA GLN A 106 -12.03 19.16 -6.32
C GLN A 106 -13.33 19.43 -5.53
N ASN A 107 -13.30 19.26 -4.20
CA ASN A 107 -14.49 19.47 -3.36
C ASN A 107 -14.83 20.96 -3.15
N LYS A 108 -13.83 21.86 -3.24
CA LYS A 108 -14.02 23.32 -3.15
C LYS A 108 -14.58 23.94 -4.44
N GLY A 109 -14.37 23.30 -5.60
CA GLY A 109 -14.89 23.77 -6.90
C GLY A 109 -16.37 23.42 -7.16
N GLY A 110 -17.02 22.64 -6.29
CA GLY A 110 -18.39 22.14 -6.48
C GLY A 110 -19.49 22.89 -5.73
N ASN A 111 -19.17 23.98 -5.02
CA ASN A 111 -20.17 24.80 -4.31
C ASN A 111 -20.26 26.20 -4.96
N ILE A 112 -20.84 26.24 -6.15
CA ILE A 112 -21.40 27.46 -6.75
C ILE A 112 -22.87 27.18 -7.04
N SER A 113 -23.73 27.48 -6.05
CA SER A 113 -25.16 27.75 -6.20
C SER A 113 -25.60 28.60 -5.02
#